data_AF-A0A6A7GAQ4-F1
#
_entry.id   AF-A0A6A7GAQ4-F1
#
_cell.length_a   1.000
_cell.length_b   1.000
_cell.length_c   1.000
_cell.angle_alpha   90.00
_cell.angle_beta   90.00
_cell.angle_gamma   90.00
#
_symmetry.space_group_name_H-M   'P 1'
#
loop_
_entity.id
_entity.type
_entity.pdbx_description
1 polymer ?
#
loop_
_entity_poly.entity_id
_entity_poly.type
_entity_poly.pdbx_seq_one_letter_code
_entity_poly.pdbx_strand_id
1 'polypeptide(L)'
;ANTERFCEVTPGVHDTEKNWMEALAHGHPEIAPSQVFAMAALLEGCSYINGSPQNTFVPAIIAAAKRLGLFIAGDDFKSGQTKIKSVLVDFLVGAGIKPEAIVSYNHLGNNDGKNLNAPRQFRSKEISKSNVVDDMVESNQILYAPGEKPDHTVVIKYVPYVKDSKRALDEYTSSIFMGGTNTIVMHNTCEDSLLAAPLILDLVILTELMERIEYATLSVNQHLNGYKLEDMGLQFGKMDSVLSILSYLLKAPKVPEGTPVINALFKQRSCIVNILRACAGLTSENHMLLEHKCPTIGKSSPKKLFRL
;
A
#
# COMPACT_ATOMS: atom_id res chain seq x y z
N ALA A 1 8.79 3.03 -15.97
CA ALA A 1 9.59 4.15 -16.54
C ALA A 1 10.54 4.68 -15.46
N ASN A 2 11.32 5.72 -15.76
CA ASN A 2 12.15 6.39 -14.76
C ASN A 2 11.29 7.05 -13.68
N THR A 3 11.87 7.26 -12.49
CA THR A 3 11.24 8.06 -11.44
C THR A 3 11.21 9.52 -11.89
N GLU A 4 10.02 10.12 -11.86
CA GLU A 4 9.85 11.55 -12.10
C GLU A 4 9.97 12.32 -10.78
N ARG A 5 10.17 13.64 -10.87
CA ARG A 5 10.02 14.50 -9.69
C ARG A 5 8.55 14.57 -9.29
N PHE A 6 8.27 15.01 -8.07
CA PHE A 6 6.90 15.41 -7.73
C PHE A 6 6.50 16.66 -8.53
N CYS A 7 5.25 16.66 -8.99
CA CYS A 7 4.60 17.86 -9.52
C CYS A 7 4.01 18.68 -8.37
N GLU A 8 4.01 20.00 -8.52
CA GLU A 8 3.31 20.91 -7.64
C GLU A 8 1.82 20.86 -7.94
N VAL A 9 1.00 20.51 -6.94
CA VAL A 9 -0.46 20.41 -7.11
C VAL A 9 -1.08 21.79 -6.91
N THR A 10 -1.26 22.52 -8.01
CA THR A 10 -1.83 23.87 -8.03
C THR A 10 -3.35 23.86 -8.27
N PRO A 11 -4.15 24.60 -7.46
CA PRO A 11 -5.56 24.89 -7.77
C PRO A 11 -5.71 25.61 -9.11
N GLY A 12 -6.78 25.35 -9.85
CA GLY A 12 -6.96 25.85 -11.21
C GLY A 12 -6.14 25.14 -12.29
N VAL A 13 -5.33 24.13 -11.93
CA VAL A 13 -4.53 23.32 -12.88
C VAL A 13 -4.81 21.83 -12.68
N HIS A 14 -4.61 21.29 -11.47
CA HIS A 14 -4.68 19.85 -11.21
C HIS A 14 -5.92 19.42 -10.40
N ASP A 15 -6.76 20.39 -10.04
CA ASP A 15 -7.91 20.23 -9.14
C ASP A 15 -9.13 19.60 -9.81
N THR A 16 -9.35 19.88 -11.10
CA THR A 16 -10.47 19.34 -11.87
C THR A 16 -10.02 18.80 -13.23
N GLU A 17 -10.76 17.83 -13.77
CA GLU A 17 -10.49 17.28 -15.11
C GLU A 17 -10.48 18.37 -16.19
N LYS A 18 -11.39 19.34 -16.11
CA LYS A 18 -11.47 20.45 -17.07
C LYS A 18 -10.19 21.29 -17.03
N ASN A 19 -9.79 21.73 -15.85
CA ASN A 19 -8.59 22.55 -15.67
C ASN A 19 -7.34 21.79 -16.11
N TRP A 20 -7.27 20.49 -15.82
CA TRP A 20 -6.14 19.65 -16.23
C TRP A 20 -6.04 19.52 -17.76
N MET A 21 -7.17 19.31 -18.45
CA MET A 21 -7.20 19.25 -19.92
C MET A 21 -6.81 20.58 -20.56
N GLU A 22 -7.29 21.70 -20.01
CA GLU A 22 -6.88 23.04 -20.47
C GLU A 22 -5.38 23.28 -20.23
N ALA A 23 -4.85 22.88 -19.06
CA ALA A 23 -3.44 22.98 -18.75
C ALA A 23 -2.56 22.13 -19.68
N LEU A 24 -2.99 20.91 -20.00
CA LEU A 24 -2.32 20.05 -20.99
C LEU A 24 -2.29 20.73 -22.37
N ALA A 25 -3.42 21.26 -22.84
CA ALA A 25 -3.51 21.91 -24.15
C ALA A 25 -2.58 23.14 -24.27
N HIS A 26 -2.36 23.86 -23.18
CA HIS A 26 -1.43 24.99 -23.11
C HIS A 26 0.02 24.61 -22.79
N GLY A 27 0.33 23.31 -22.64
CA GLY A 27 1.68 22.84 -22.34
C GLY A 27 2.18 23.23 -20.95
N HIS A 28 1.30 23.24 -19.94
CA HIS A 28 1.64 23.64 -18.59
C HIS A 28 2.77 22.77 -17.99
N PRO A 29 3.84 23.36 -17.40
CA PRO A 29 5.08 22.64 -17.06
C PRO A 29 4.95 21.65 -15.89
N GLU A 30 3.88 21.72 -15.11
CA GLU A 30 3.57 20.77 -14.03
C GLU A 30 2.73 19.57 -14.49
N ILE A 31 2.32 19.52 -15.76
CA ILE A 31 1.68 18.33 -16.32
C ILE A 31 2.77 17.31 -16.68
N ALA A 32 2.95 16.33 -15.81
CA ALA A 32 3.97 15.31 -15.98
C ALA A 32 3.57 14.27 -17.03
N PRO A 33 4.53 13.64 -17.74
CA PRO A 33 4.25 12.54 -18.66
C PRO A 33 3.42 11.41 -18.02
N SER A 34 3.70 11.02 -16.76
CA SER A 34 2.89 10.00 -16.08
C SER A 34 1.41 10.38 -15.94
N GLN A 35 1.09 11.67 -15.73
CA GLN A 35 -0.29 12.13 -15.65
C GLN A 35 -0.99 12.00 -17.00
N VAL A 36 -0.28 12.28 -18.09
CA VAL A 36 -0.80 12.11 -19.46
C VAL A 36 -1.09 10.64 -19.74
N PHE A 37 -0.18 9.73 -19.39
CA PHE A 37 -0.41 8.29 -19.53
C PHE A 37 -1.58 7.80 -18.66
N ALA A 38 -1.69 8.29 -17.42
CA ALA A 38 -2.79 7.93 -16.53
C ALA A 38 -4.14 8.40 -17.10
N MET A 39 -4.24 9.67 -17.53
CA MET A 39 -5.47 10.20 -18.13
C MET A 39 -5.82 9.45 -19.42
N ALA A 40 -4.85 9.22 -20.30
CA ALA A 40 -5.07 8.51 -21.56
C ALA A 40 -5.57 7.07 -21.32
N ALA A 41 -4.94 6.33 -20.40
CA ALA A 41 -5.39 4.98 -20.05
C ALA A 41 -6.84 4.98 -19.57
N LEU A 42 -7.19 5.90 -18.67
CA LEU A 42 -8.56 6.01 -18.15
C LEU A 42 -9.55 6.34 -19.27
N LEU A 43 -9.25 7.31 -20.13
CA LEU A 43 -10.13 7.68 -21.26
C LEU A 43 -10.33 6.53 -22.26
N GLU A 44 -9.34 5.64 -22.40
CA GLU A 44 -9.42 4.42 -23.22
C GLU A 44 -10.05 3.22 -22.48
N GLY A 45 -10.66 3.44 -21.31
CA GLY A 45 -11.33 2.36 -20.56
C GLY A 45 -10.36 1.43 -19.82
N CYS A 46 -9.10 1.83 -19.65
CA CYS A 46 -8.06 1.03 -18.99
C CYS A 46 -7.74 1.54 -17.59
N SER A 47 -7.70 0.62 -16.63
CA SER A 47 -7.18 0.90 -15.30
C SER A 47 -5.67 1.17 -15.31
N TYR A 48 -5.19 2.02 -14.40
CA TYR A 48 -3.81 2.50 -14.41
C TYR A 48 -3.09 2.27 -13.09
N ILE A 49 -1.87 1.71 -13.15
CA ILE A 49 -1.06 1.41 -11.97
C ILE A 49 0.25 2.19 -12.02
N ASN A 50 0.49 3.01 -10.99
CA ASN A 50 1.74 3.74 -10.82
C ASN A 50 2.76 2.93 -10.00
N GLY A 51 3.71 2.32 -10.70
CA GLY A 51 4.80 1.57 -10.08
C GLY A 51 5.97 2.41 -9.56
N SER A 52 5.92 3.73 -9.70
CA SER A 52 7.00 4.68 -9.36
C SER A 52 6.53 5.67 -8.28
N PRO A 53 7.44 6.41 -7.60
CA PRO A 53 7.07 7.17 -6.40
C PRO A 53 6.46 8.55 -6.68
N GLN A 54 6.50 9.07 -7.91
CA GLN A 54 5.95 10.38 -8.21
C GLN A 54 4.43 10.44 -7.98
N ASN A 55 3.92 11.63 -7.66
CA ASN A 55 2.52 11.90 -7.36
C ASN A 55 1.63 12.02 -8.62
N THR A 56 1.64 10.99 -9.48
CA THR A 56 0.84 10.92 -10.72
C THR A 56 -0.65 11.17 -10.49
N PHE A 57 -1.19 10.64 -9.40
CA PHE A 57 -2.62 10.73 -9.06
C PHE A 57 -2.96 12.04 -8.38
N VAL A 58 -2.95 13.12 -9.17
CA VAL A 58 -3.49 14.43 -8.78
C VAL A 58 -5.03 14.40 -8.73
N PRO A 59 -5.70 15.35 -8.06
CA PRO A 59 -7.16 15.33 -7.89
C PRO A 59 -7.95 15.14 -9.19
N ALA A 60 -7.54 15.78 -10.28
CA ALA A 60 -8.16 15.61 -11.61
C ALA A 60 -8.14 14.14 -12.10
N ILE A 61 -7.03 13.43 -11.92
CA ILE A 61 -6.90 12.03 -12.36
C ILE A 61 -7.76 11.11 -11.48
N ILE A 62 -7.80 11.36 -10.17
CA ILE A 62 -8.66 10.62 -9.23
C ILE A 62 -10.14 10.83 -9.59
N ALA A 63 -10.53 12.06 -9.91
CA ALA A 63 -11.89 12.39 -10.35
C ALA A 63 -12.26 11.67 -11.65
N ALA A 64 -11.35 11.66 -12.63
CA ALA A 64 -11.54 10.94 -13.90
C ALA A 64 -11.77 9.43 -13.68
N ALA A 65 -10.94 8.80 -12.84
CA ALA A 65 -11.08 7.38 -12.51
C ALA A 65 -12.43 7.07 -11.88
N LYS A 66 -12.88 7.90 -10.91
CA LYS A 66 -14.20 7.78 -10.26
C LYS A 66 -15.34 7.95 -11.26
N ARG A 67 -15.28 8.97 -12.11
CA ARG A 67 -16.31 9.25 -13.13
C ARG A 67 -16.45 8.11 -14.14
N LEU A 68 -15.34 7.49 -14.52
CA LEU A 68 -15.28 6.42 -15.52
C LEU A 68 -15.51 5.02 -14.91
N GLY A 69 -15.55 4.89 -13.58
CA GLY A 69 -15.69 3.59 -12.92
C GLY A 69 -14.50 2.66 -13.16
N LEU A 70 -13.30 3.23 -13.30
CA LEU A 70 -12.04 2.53 -13.53
C LEU A 70 -11.14 2.62 -12.30
N PHE A 71 -10.21 1.68 -12.19
CA PHE A 71 -9.26 1.62 -11.08
C PHE A 71 -7.96 2.38 -11.35
N ILE A 72 -7.48 3.01 -10.30
CA ILE A 72 -6.13 3.51 -10.16
C ILE A 72 -5.48 2.90 -8.92
N ALA A 73 -4.20 2.55 -9.02
CA ALA A 73 -3.44 2.04 -7.90
C ALA A 73 -1.99 2.51 -7.94
N GLY A 74 -1.37 2.65 -6.77
CA GLY A 74 -0.01 3.13 -6.59
C GLY A 74 0.20 3.55 -5.14
N ASP A 75 1.35 4.04 -4.72
CA ASP A 75 2.52 4.38 -5.52
C ASP A 75 3.75 3.55 -5.09
N ASP A 76 4.68 3.34 -6.05
CA ASP A 76 6.01 2.73 -5.89
C ASP A 76 6.05 1.24 -5.47
N PHE A 77 6.70 0.37 -6.24
CA PHE A 77 6.73 -1.08 -5.96
C PHE A 77 7.39 -1.46 -4.64
N LYS A 78 6.75 -2.27 -3.81
CA LYS A 78 7.32 -2.77 -2.55
C LYS A 78 8.07 -4.10 -2.73
N SER A 79 9.28 -4.02 -3.32
CA SER A 79 10.13 -5.19 -3.66
C SER A 79 10.88 -5.80 -2.46
N GLY A 80 12.01 -5.18 -2.07
CA GLY A 80 12.97 -5.74 -1.11
C GLY A 80 12.95 -5.05 0.26
N GLN A 81 13.85 -4.08 0.47
CA GLN A 81 14.08 -3.40 1.76
C GLN A 81 12.78 -2.93 2.44
N THR A 82 11.95 -2.17 1.74
CA THR A 82 10.72 -1.62 2.32
C THR A 82 9.72 -2.70 2.72
N LYS A 83 9.67 -3.82 1.98
CA LYS A 83 8.80 -4.96 2.30
C LYS A 83 9.20 -5.59 3.64
N ILE A 84 10.50 -5.80 3.86
CA ILE A 84 11.02 -6.30 5.13
C ILE A 84 10.83 -5.29 6.25
N LYS A 85 11.07 -3.99 6.00
CA LYS A 85 10.83 -2.93 6.98
C LYS A 85 9.39 -2.93 7.49
N SER A 86 8.40 -3.03 6.61
CA SER A 86 6.98 -3.09 7.00
C SER A 86 6.60 -4.33 7.82
N VAL A 87 7.39 -5.40 7.73
CA VAL A 87 7.22 -6.60 8.58
C VAL A 87 7.90 -6.40 9.92
N LEU A 88 9.15 -5.94 9.92
CA LEU A 88 9.97 -5.85 11.12
C LEU A 88 9.42 -4.80 12.10
N VAL A 89 9.01 -3.63 11.61
CA VAL A 89 8.50 -2.56 12.49
C VAL A 89 7.15 -2.95 13.09
N ASP A 90 6.25 -3.57 12.33
CA ASP A 90 4.97 -4.09 12.84
C ASP A 90 5.21 -5.18 13.90
N PHE A 91 6.20 -6.06 13.68
CA PHE A 91 6.62 -7.04 14.69
C PHE A 91 7.17 -6.38 15.96
N LEU A 92 8.12 -5.45 15.85
CA LEU A 92 8.76 -4.81 17.01
C LEU A 92 7.72 -4.07 17.86
N VAL A 93 6.92 -3.20 17.23
CA VAL A 93 5.87 -2.44 17.92
C VAL A 93 4.80 -3.37 18.50
N GLY A 94 4.39 -4.39 17.75
CA GLY A 94 3.43 -5.40 18.21
C GLY A 94 3.94 -6.24 19.38
N ALA A 95 5.26 -6.39 19.53
CA ALA A 95 5.91 -7.06 20.65
C ALA A 95 6.17 -6.14 21.85
N GLY A 96 5.78 -4.85 21.79
CA GLY A 96 6.05 -3.89 22.86
C GLY A 96 7.51 -3.38 22.88
N ILE A 97 8.25 -3.54 21.79
CA ILE A 97 9.60 -3.01 21.60
C ILE A 97 9.47 -1.68 20.86
N LYS A 98 10.13 -0.63 21.34
CA LYS A 98 10.02 0.71 20.77
C LYS A 98 11.22 1.01 19.86
N PRO A 99 11.07 0.96 18.53
CA PRO A 99 12.04 1.55 17.61
C PRO A 99 12.34 3.00 17.99
N GLU A 100 13.60 3.33 18.18
CA GLU A 100 14.07 4.71 18.43
C GLU A 100 14.74 5.28 17.20
N ALA A 101 15.47 4.45 16.45
CA ALA A 101 16.13 4.84 15.21
C ALA A 101 16.06 3.74 14.15
N ILE A 102 15.78 4.15 12.91
CA ILE A 102 15.74 3.32 11.72
C ILE A 102 16.63 3.99 10.66
N VAL A 103 17.76 3.37 10.31
CA VAL A 103 18.68 3.87 9.30
C VAL A 103 18.71 2.91 8.13
N SER A 104 18.25 3.36 6.96
CA SER A 104 18.10 2.55 5.75
C SER A 104 19.02 3.04 4.64
N TYR A 105 20.19 2.43 4.49
CA TYR A 105 21.11 2.69 3.39
C TYR A 105 20.87 1.75 2.21
N ASN A 106 21.08 2.26 1.00
CA ASN A 106 21.00 1.48 -0.23
C ASN A 106 22.03 1.94 -1.25
N HIS A 107 22.56 1.02 -2.03
CA HIS A 107 23.26 1.35 -3.27
C HIS A 107 22.96 0.37 -4.40
N LEU A 108 22.90 0.89 -5.62
CA LEU A 108 22.62 0.17 -6.86
C LEU A 108 23.28 0.86 -8.06
N GLY A 109 23.54 0.11 -9.13
CA GLY A 109 24.28 0.55 -10.31
C GLY A 109 23.52 0.53 -11.62
N ASN A 110 22.25 0.13 -11.61
CA ASN A 110 21.38 0.14 -12.79
C ASN A 110 20.87 1.57 -13.12
N ASN A 111 20.02 1.68 -14.14
CA ASN A 111 19.49 2.97 -14.58
C ASN A 111 18.58 3.64 -13.53
N ASP A 112 17.91 2.85 -12.67
CA ASP A 112 17.15 3.39 -11.53
C ASP A 112 18.08 4.13 -10.57
N GLY A 113 19.17 3.48 -10.13
CA GLY A 113 20.18 4.14 -9.30
C GLY A 113 20.79 5.38 -9.94
N LYS A 114 21.04 5.35 -11.26
CA LYS A 114 21.57 6.50 -12.00
C LYS A 114 20.58 7.67 -12.01
N ASN A 115 19.30 7.39 -12.22
CA ASN A 115 18.23 8.38 -12.22
C ASN A 115 17.99 8.98 -10.83
N LEU A 116 18.00 8.14 -9.80
CA LEU A 116 17.83 8.53 -8.40
C LEU A 116 19.05 9.26 -7.81
N ASN A 117 20.17 9.36 -8.54
CA ASN A 117 21.31 10.17 -8.13
C ASN A 117 21.00 11.68 -8.22
N ALA A 118 19.97 12.07 -8.97
CA ALA A 118 19.50 13.44 -9.03
C ALA A 118 18.58 13.77 -7.83
N PRO A 119 18.80 14.90 -7.11
CA PRO A 119 18.09 15.19 -5.85
C PRO A 119 16.57 15.22 -5.95
N ARG A 120 16.01 15.75 -7.05
CA ARG A 120 14.55 15.88 -7.21
C ARG A 120 13.86 14.51 -7.36
N GLN A 121 14.50 13.58 -8.06
CA GLN A 121 14.04 12.20 -8.23
C GLN A 121 14.24 11.40 -6.93
N PHE A 122 15.36 11.63 -6.24
CA PHE A 122 15.60 11.02 -4.92
C PHE A 122 14.52 11.42 -3.91
N ARG A 123 14.13 12.70 -3.86
CA ARG A 123 13.12 13.20 -2.92
C ARG A 123 11.80 12.45 -3.02
N SER A 124 11.36 12.10 -4.22
CA SER A 124 10.16 11.29 -4.45
C SER A 124 10.27 9.92 -3.80
N LYS A 125 11.42 9.26 -3.96
CA LYS A 125 11.71 7.94 -3.37
C LYS A 125 11.92 7.99 -1.85
N GLU A 126 12.46 9.09 -1.35
CA GLU A 126 12.67 9.32 0.08
C GLU A 126 11.33 9.37 0.80
N ILE A 127 10.38 10.16 0.30
CA ILE A 127 9.04 10.29 0.89
C ILE A 127 8.33 8.92 0.95
N SER A 128 8.32 8.16 -0.15
CA SER A 128 7.64 6.85 -0.19
C SER A 128 8.28 5.80 0.72
N LYS A 129 9.58 5.92 1.02
CA LYS A 129 10.31 4.99 1.89
C LYS A 129 10.23 5.36 3.37
N SER A 130 10.01 6.63 3.69
CA SER A 130 9.95 7.12 5.07
C SER A 130 8.58 6.89 5.69
N ASN A 131 7.49 7.15 4.96
CA ASN A 131 6.13 7.10 5.50
C ASN A 131 5.62 5.69 5.86
N VAL A 132 6.36 4.63 5.49
CA VAL A 132 5.91 3.23 5.65
C VAL A 132 5.81 2.76 7.11
N VAL A 133 6.32 3.54 8.06
CA VAL A 133 6.31 3.19 9.51
C VAL A 133 5.32 4.01 10.32
N ASP A 134 4.71 5.04 9.72
CA ASP A 134 3.91 6.03 10.44
C ASP A 134 2.69 5.40 11.13
N ASP A 135 1.94 4.54 10.42
CA ASP A 135 0.74 3.89 10.97
C ASP A 135 1.08 2.88 12.09
N MET A 136 2.24 2.21 12.02
CA MET A 136 2.68 1.33 13.11
C MET A 136 3.02 2.12 14.37
N VAL A 137 3.73 3.24 14.23
CA VAL A 137 4.08 4.13 15.34
C VAL A 137 2.81 4.68 16.01
N GLU A 138 1.88 5.19 15.20
CA GLU A 138 0.60 5.74 15.69
C GLU A 138 -0.30 4.68 16.35
N SER A 139 -0.13 3.40 16.01
CA SER A 139 -0.95 2.31 16.56
C SER A 139 -0.69 1.99 18.03
N ASN A 140 0.42 2.46 18.61
CA ASN A 140 0.81 2.11 19.98
C ASN A 140 1.17 3.35 20.82
N GLN A 141 0.14 3.95 21.41
CA GLN A 141 0.24 5.14 22.27
C GLN A 141 0.91 4.87 23.65
N ILE A 142 1.21 3.61 23.98
CA ILE A 142 1.99 3.27 25.18
C ILE A 142 3.48 3.48 24.91
N LEU A 143 3.94 3.15 23.70
CA LEU A 143 5.35 3.30 23.31
C LEU A 143 5.65 4.72 22.82
N TYR A 144 4.75 5.32 22.06
CA TYR A 144 4.94 6.63 21.46
C TYR A 144 3.89 7.62 21.94
N ALA A 145 4.33 8.80 22.36
CA ALA A 145 3.42 9.92 22.60
C ALA A 145 2.83 10.45 21.28
N PRO A 146 1.70 11.19 21.33
CA PRO A 146 1.13 11.80 20.14
C PRO A 146 2.15 12.69 19.39
N GLY A 147 2.39 12.37 18.12
CA GLY A 147 3.36 13.07 17.27
C GLY A 147 4.82 12.67 17.45
N GLU A 148 5.13 11.77 18.39
CA GLU A 148 6.45 11.18 18.52
C GLU A 148 6.73 10.20 17.37
N LYS A 149 7.94 10.28 16.80
CA LYS A 149 8.41 9.39 15.73
C LYS A 149 9.85 8.97 16.01
N PRO A 150 10.26 7.76 15.61
CA PRO A 150 11.66 7.39 15.64
C PRO A 150 12.46 8.25 14.66
N ASP A 151 13.76 8.38 14.91
CA ASP A 151 14.69 8.90 13.91
C ASP A 151 14.65 8.00 12.68
N HIS A 152 14.34 8.56 11.51
CA HIS A 152 14.24 7.77 10.27
C HIS A 152 15.05 8.38 9.14
N THR A 153 16.13 7.69 8.75
CA THR A 153 17.02 8.14 7.69
C THR A 153 17.02 7.16 6.53
N VAL A 154 16.82 7.67 5.31
CA VAL A 154 16.88 6.87 4.07
C VAL A 154 17.98 7.41 3.18
N VAL A 155 18.87 6.53 2.72
CA VAL A 155 19.97 6.88 1.80
C VAL A 155 19.94 5.97 0.59
N ILE A 156 20.13 6.55 -0.59
CA ILE A 156 20.34 5.84 -1.85
C ILE A 156 21.59 6.41 -2.53
N LYS A 157 22.51 5.54 -2.94
CA LYS A 157 23.73 5.93 -3.68
C LYS A 157 23.84 5.16 -4.99
N TYR A 158 24.30 5.85 -6.03
CA TYR A 158 24.63 5.23 -7.29
C TYR A 158 26.03 4.62 -7.24
N VAL A 159 26.13 3.30 -7.39
CA VAL A 159 27.39 2.55 -7.40
C VAL A 159 27.38 1.64 -8.63
N PRO A 160 27.98 2.07 -9.77
CA PRO A 160 27.85 1.37 -11.05
C PRO A 160 28.21 -0.12 -11.01
N TYR A 161 29.19 -0.48 -10.19
CA TYR A 161 29.74 -1.84 -10.11
C TYR A 161 28.68 -2.92 -9.81
N VAL A 162 27.74 -2.64 -8.91
CA VAL A 162 26.76 -3.63 -8.45
C VAL A 162 25.58 -3.81 -9.43
N LYS A 163 25.46 -2.97 -10.46
CA LYS A 163 24.41 -3.03 -11.49
C LYS A 163 23.01 -3.18 -10.85
N ASP A 164 22.24 -4.19 -11.24
CA ASP A 164 20.88 -4.46 -10.73
C ASP A 164 20.85 -5.09 -9.33
N SER A 165 22.00 -5.62 -8.88
CA SER A 165 22.17 -6.29 -7.57
C SER A 165 22.30 -5.25 -6.45
N LYS A 166 21.19 -4.56 -6.19
CA LYS A 166 21.03 -3.56 -5.14
C LYS A 166 21.40 -4.14 -3.78
N ARG A 167 22.17 -3.39 -3.00
CA ARG A 167 22.46 -3.72 -1.59
C ARG A 167 21.67 -2.80 -0.69
N ALA A 168 20.97 -3.40 0.27
CA ALA A 168 20.26 -2.71 1.34
C ALA A 168 20.94 -3.04 2.67
N LEU A 169 21.27 -2.00 3.44
CA LEU A 169 21.82 -2.11 4.78
C LEU A 169 20.91 -1.32 5.70
N ASP A 170 20.35 -2.00 6.68
CA ASP A 170 19.41 -1.39 7.62
C ASP A 170 19.88 -1.63 9.05
N GLU A 171 19.79 -0.59 9.88
CA GLU A 171 19.97 -0.68 11.32
C GLU A 171 18.68 -0.24 12.01
N TYR A 172 18.20 -1.06 12.94
CA TYR A 172 17.06 -0.77 13.80
C TYR A 172 17.56 -0.77 15.23
N THR A 173 17.55 0.39 15.87
CA THR A 173 17.87 0.56 17.28
C THR A 173 16.59 0.82 18.04
N SER A 174 16.33 0.06 19.10
CA SER A 174 15.08 0.09 19.86
C SER A 174 15.36 0.16 21.36
N SER A 175 14.53 0.88 22.09
CA SER A 175 14.50 0.83 23.55
C SER A 175 13.66 -0.37 24.01
N ILE A 176 14.15 -1.04 25.06
CA ILE A 176 13.51 -2.20 25.68
C ILE A 176 13.46 -2.03 27.20
N PHE A 177 12.97 -3.07 27.89
CA PHE A 177 12.76 -3.06 29.33
C PHE A 177 13.98 -2.55 30.13
N MET A 178 13.70 -1.77 31.18
CA MET A 178 14.70 -1.22 32.12
C MET A 178 15.82 -0.39 31.48
N GLY A 179 15.49 0.34 30.40
CA GLY A 179 16.45 1.21 29.70
C GLY A 179 17.47 0.45 28.86
N GLY A 180 17.25 -0.85 28.63
CA GLY A 180 18.07 -1.63 27.70
C GLY A 180 17.90 -1.19 26.25
N THR A 181 18.81 -1.64 25.39
CA THR A 181 18.77 -1.38 23.95
C THR A 181 18.80 -2.69 23.19
N ASN A 182 17.97 -2.79 22.15
CA ASN A 182 18.04 -3.83 21.13
C ASN A 182 18.52 -3.19 19.81
N THR A 183 19.49 -3.83 19.16
CA THR A 183 19.98 -3.40 17.85
C THR A 183 19.92 -4.56 16.87
N ILE A 184 19.27 -4.33 15.73
CA ILE A 184 19.20 -5.28 14.62
C ILE A 184 19.91 -4.65 13.42
N VAL A 185 21.00 -5.27 12.97
CA VAL A 185 21.71 -4.89 11.73
C VAL A 185 21.38 -5.93 10.67
N MET A 186 20.89 -5.47 9.52
CA MET A 186 20.53 -6.33 8.39
C MET A 186 21.28 -5.92 7.15
N HIS A 187 21.74 -6.92 6.41
CA HIS A 187 22.23 -6.77 5.04
C HIS A 187 21.38 -7.62 4.11
N ASN A 188 20.86 -7.01 3.06
CA ASN A 188 20.02 -7.67 2.08
C ASN A 188 20.55 -7.40 0.65
N THR A 189 20.78 -8.48 -0.09
CA THR A 189 21.13 -8.43 -1.51
C THR A 189 19.86 -8.61 -2.34
N CYS A 190 19.46 -7.56 -3.04
CA CYS A 190 18.26 -7.50 -3.83
C CYS A 190 18.63 -7.46 -5.31
N GLU A 191 18.37 -8.54 -6.04
CA GLU A 191 18.27 -8.46 -7.51
C GLU A 191 16.97 -7.72 -7.82
N ASP A 192 17.04 -6.39 -7.94
CA ASP A 192 15.88 -5.51 -7.80
C ASP A 192 14.86 -5.76 -8.91
N SER A 193 15.31 -6.00 -10.14
CA SER A 193 14.44 -6.36 -11.25
C SER A 193 13.76 -7.71 -11.04
N LEU A 194 14.46 -8.71 -10.50
CA LEU A 194 13.88 -10.03 -10.21
C LEU A 194 12.88 -10.01 -9.06
N LEU A 195 13.03 -9.07 -8.12
CA LEU A 195 12.04 -8.83 -7.08
C LEU A 195 10.85 -8.00 -7.58
N ALA A 196 11.07 -7.06 -8.51
CA ALA A 196 10.03 -6.16 -9.01
C ALA A 196 9.14 -6.80 -10.09
N ALA A 197 9.71 -7.57 -11.01
CA ALA A 197 8.97 -8.21 -12.10
C ALA A 197 7.74 -9.04 -11.63
N PRO A 198 7.84 -9.94 -10.62
CA PRO A 198 6.68 -10.67 -10.14
C PRO A 198 5.62 -9.76 -9.48
N LEU A 199 6.01 -8.65 -8.86
CA LEU A 199 5.04 -7.70 -8.31
C LEU A 199 4.22 -7.01 -9.40
N ILE A 200 4.83 -6.75 -10.56
CA ILE A 200 4.10 -6.21 -11.72
C ILE A 200 3.04 -7.21 -12.18
N LEU A 201 3.38 -8.50 -12.24
CA LEU A 201 2.42 -9.55 -12.58
C LEU A 201 1.28 -9.61 -11.56
N ASP A 202 1.60 -9.64 -10.27
CA ASP A 202 0.60 -9.67 -9.19
C ASP A 202 -0.33 -8.44 -9.24
N LEU A 203 0.22 -7.26 -9.51
CA LEU A 203 -0.55 -6.02 -9.64
C LEU A 203 -1.55 -6.10 -10.79
N VAL A 204 -1.11 -6.55 -11.97
CA VAL A 204 -1.98 -6.69 -13.15
C VAL A 204 -3.04 -7.76 -12.92
N ILE A 205 -2.66 -8.92 -12.39
CA ILE A 205 -3.58 -10.04 -12.13
C ILE A 205 -4.65 -9.64 -11.11
N LEU A 206 -4.26 -9.00 -10.01
CA LEU A 206 -5.21 -8.56 -9.00
C LEU A 206 -6.10 -7.43 -9.54
N THR A 207 -5.56 -6.45 -10.27
CA THR A 207 -6.40 -5.41 -10.89
C THR A 207 -7.43 -6.02 -11.84
N GLU A 208 -7.05 -6.94 -12.72
CA GLU A 208 -7.98 -7.64 -13.60
C GLU A 208 -9.06 -8.42 -12.83
N LEU A 209 -8.67 -9.11 -11.76
CA LEU A 209 -9.63 -9.81 -10.92
C LEU A 209 -10.62 -8.85 -10.27
N MET A 210 -10.14 -7.70 -9.78
CA MET A 210 -10.99 -6.68 -9.16
C MET A 210 -11.94 -6.02 -10.17
N GLU A 211 -11.57 -5.91 -11.45
CA GLU A 211 -12.46 -5.44 -12.53
C GLU A 211 -13.68 -6.34 -12.73
N ARG A 212 -13.57 -7.63 -12.39
CA ARG A 212 -14.66 -8.62 -12.45
C ARG A 212 -15.46 -8.74 -11.16
N ILE A 213 -14.98 -8.16 -10.06
CA ILE A 213 -15.66 -8.25 -8.76
C ILE A 213 -16.63 -7.08 -8.62
N GLU A 214 -17.90 -7.43 -8.47
CA GLU A 214 -18.97 -6.51 -8.13
C GLU A 214 -19.57 -6.89 -6.77
N TYR A 215 -20.10 -5.90 -6.08
CA TYR A 215 -20.83 -6.10 -4.83
C TYR A 215 -22.14 -5.33 -4.84
N ALA A 216 -23.09 -5.78 -4.04
CA ALA A 216 -24.33 -5.07 -3.77
C ALA A 216 -24.49 -4.86 -2.27
N THR A 217 -25.10 -3.75 -1.89
CA THR A 217 -25.42 -3.45 -0.50
C THR A 217 -26.86 -3.87 -0.21
N LEU A 218 -27.06 -4.68 0.83
CA LEU A 218 -28.39 -5.00 1.33
C LEU A 218 -28.88 -3.90 2.26
N SER A 219 -30.16 -3.57 2.21
CA SER A 219 -30.77 -2.71 3.24
C SER A 219 -30.85 -3.46 4.58
N VAL A 220 -30.83 -2.73 5.69
CA VAL A 220 -30.75 -3.28 7.07
C VAL A 220 -31.84 -4.32 7.37
N ASN A 221 -32.99 -4.26 6.69
CA ASN A 221 -34.15 -5.14 6.90
C ASN A 221 -34.24 -6.29 5.88
N GLN A 222 -33.30 -6.41 4.94
CA GLN A 222 -33.26 -7.50 3.98
C GLN A 222 -32.38 -8.64 4.52
N HIS A 223 -32.99 -9.81 4.72
CA HIS A 223 -32.28 -11.03 5.07
C HIS A 223 -32.22 -11.95 3.86
N LEU A 224 -31.06 -12.56 3.62
CA LEU A 224 -30.84 -13.56 2.56
C LEU A 224 -31.56 -14.90 2.82
N ASN A 225 -32.32 -15.03 3.91
CA ASN A 225 -32.98 -16.27 4.30
C ASN A 225 -34.19 -16.55 3.40
N GLY A 226 -33.93 -17.13 2.23
CA GLY A 226 -34.94 -17.74 1.35
C GLY A 226 -35.30 -16.97 0.08
N TYR A 227 -34.78 -15.76 -0.11
CA TYR A 227 -34.93 -15.01 -1.36
C TYR A 227 -33.80 -15.37 -2.32
N LYS A 228 -34.12 -15.58 -3.61
CA LYS A 228 -33.08 -15.63 -4.64
C LYS A 228 -32.57 -14.20 -4.89
N LEU A 229 -31.27 -14.05 -5.10
CA LEU A 229 -30.62 -12.75 -5.37
C LEU A 229 -31.30 -11.97 -6.52
N GLU A 230 -31.79 -12.69 -7.53
CA GLU A 230 -32.52 -12.17 -8.70
C GLU A 230 -33.84 -11.46 -8.34
N ASP A 231 -34.49 -11.87 -7.24
CA ASP A 231 -35.79 -11.34 -6.82
C ASP A 231 -35.66 -10.09 -5.92
N MET A 232 -34.43 -9.73 -5.53
CA MET A 232 -34.17 -8.68 -4.53
C MET A 232 -33.92 -7.29 -5.15
N GLY A 233 -33.90 -7.17 -6.49
CA GLY A 233 -33.70 -5.89 -7.18
C GLY A 233 -32.38 -5.20 -6.83
N LEU A 234 -31.33 -5.98 -6.55
CA LEU A 234 -30.05 -5.45 -6.09
C LEU A 234 -29.31 -4.74 -7.21
N GLN A 235 -28.73 -3.58 -6.87
CA GLN A 235 -27.81 -2.88 -7.73
C GLN A 235 -26.38 -3.30 -7.39
N PHE A 236 -25.73 -3.93 -8.36
CA PHE A 236 -24.32 -4.29 -8.28
C PHE A 236 -23.47 -3.11 -8.73
N GLY A 237 -22.34 -2.93 -8.05
CA GLY A 237 -21.36 -1.90 -8.38
C GLY A 237 -19.94 -2.38 -8.08
N LYS A 238 -18.97 -1.66 -8.62
CA LYS A 238 -17.55 -1.89 -8.38
C LYS A 238 -17.12 -1.28 -7.05
N MET A 239 -15.97 -1.74 -6.55
CA MET A 239 -15.28 -1.09 -5.43
C MET A 239 -14.82 0.33 -5.79
N ASP A 240 -14.34 1.10 -4.81
CA ASP A 240 -13.81 2.45 -5.04
C ASP A 240 -12.67 2.44 -6.08
N SER A 241 -12.64 3.47 -6.93
CA SER A 241 -11.62 3.62 -7.97
C SER A 241 -10.19 3.64 -7.45
N VAL A 242 -9.95 4.07 -6.20
CA VAL A 242 -8.64 3.96 -5.58
C VAL A 242 -8.48 2.57 -4.96
N LEU A 243 -7.83 1.68 -5.71
CA LEU A 243 -7.82 0.25 -5.44
C LEU A 243 -6.80 -0.14 -4.35
N SER A 244 -7.10 0.25 -3.10
CA SER A 244 -6.24 0.07 -1.93
C SER A 244 -5.93 -1.39 -1.56
N ILE A 245 -6.68 -2.38 -2.08
CA ILE A 245 -6.35 -3.81 -1.93
C ILE A 245 -4.95 -4.14 -2.45
N LEU A 246 -4.42 -3.37 -3.41
CA LEU A 246 -3.07 -3.55 -3.96
C LEU A 246 -1.94 -3.06 -3.04
N SER A 247 -2.25 -2.51 -1.87
CA SER A 247 -1.26 -1.94 -0.93
C SER A 247 -0.16 -2.94 -0.51
N TYR A 248 -0.45 -4.24 -0.54
CA TYR A 248 0.55 -5.30 -0.30
C TYR A 248 1.77 -5.20 -1.24
N LEU A 249 1.57 -4.69 -2.46
CA LEU A 249 2.57 -4.63 -3.53
C LEU A 249 3.19 -3.22 -3.68
N LEU A 250 2.73 -2.24 -2.90
CA LEU A 250 3.04 -0.82 -3.05
C LEU A 250 3.62 -0.23 -1.75
N LYS A 251 4.53 0.74 -1.86
CA LYS A 251 5.25 1.34 -0.72
C LYS A 251 4.47 2.49 -0.10
N ALA A 252 3.88 3.33 -0.93
CA ALA A 252 3.10 4.49 -0.52
C ALA A 252 1.68 4.34 -1.07
N PRO A 253 0.90 3.38 -0.53
CA PRO A 253 -0.40 3.06 -1.10
C PRO A 253 -1.33 4.26 -1.06
N LYS A 254 -1.95 4.54 -2.20
CA LYS A 254 -3.11 5.41 -2.29
C LYS A 254 -4.31 4.68 -1.73
N VAL A 255 -5.10 5.43 -0.97
CA VAL A 255 -6.31 4.95 -0.33
C VAL A 255 -7.47 5.89 -0.67
N PRO A 256 -8.72 5.41 -0.60
CA PRO A 256 -9.88 6.27 -0.76
C PRO A 256 -9.83 7.47 0.20
N GLU A 257 -10.40 8.58 -0.23
CA GLU A 257 -10.39 9.83 0.53
C GLU A 257 -11.00 9.66 1.93
N GLY A 258 -10.33 10.19 2.95
CA GLY A 258 -10.77 10.09 4.34
C GLY A 258 -10.54 8.73 5.01
N THR A 259 -9.85 7.79 4.34
CA THR A 259 -9.54 6.47 4.91
C THR A 259 -8.08 6.37 5.37
N PRO A 260 -7.77 5.54 6.39
CA PRO A 260 -6.41 5.40 6.90
C PRO A 260 -5.52 4.60 5.94
N VAL A 261 -4.24 4.95 5.91
CA VAL A 261 -3.20 4.15 5.26
C VAL A 261 -2.76 3.03 6.20
N ILE A 262 -2.67 1.80 5.69
CA ILE A 262 -2.16 0.64 6.42
C ILE A 262 -0.92 0.15 5.68
N ASN A 263 0.26 0.18 6.30
CA ASN A 263 1.51 -0.30 5.70
C ASN A 263 1.94 -1.68 6.20
N ALA A 264 1.40 -2.15 7.33
CA ALA A 264 1.69 -3.47 7.90
C ALA A 264 1.41 -4.60 6.89
N LEU A 265 2.49 -5.26 6.46
CA LEU A 265 2.45 -6.17 5.31
C LEU A 265 1.49 -7.34 5.51
N PHE A 266 1.46 -7.93 6.71
CA PHE A 266 0.58 -9.06 7.01
C PHE A 266 -0.89 -8.66 7.13
N LYS A 267 -1.20 -7.43 7.58
CA LYS A 267 -2.56 -6.90 7.58
C LYS A 267 -3.06 -6.70 6.14
N GLN A 268 -2.21 -6.14 5.26
CA GLN A 268 -2.52 -6.00 3.83
C GLN A 268 -2.73 -7.35 3.15
N ARG A 269 -1.89 -8.36 3.44
CA ARG A 269 -2.08 -9.73 2.93
C ARG A 269 -3.39 -10.34 3.43
N SER A 270 -3.69 -10.18 4.71
CA SER A 270 -4.93 -10.69 5.32
C SER A 270 -6.16 -10.07 4.68
N CYS A 271 -6.12 -8.77 4.33
CA CYS A 271 -7.17 -8.10 3.57
C CYS A 271 -7.45 -8.81 2.24
N ILE A 272 -6.41 -9.04 1.42
CA ILE A 272 -6.54 -9.75 0.13
C ILE A 272 -7.14 -11.14 0.34
N VAL A 273 -6.58 -11.92 1.26
CA VAL A 273 -7.04 -13.29 1.54
C VAL A 273 -8.51 -13.29 1.96
N ASN A 274 -8.92 -12.42 2.87
CA ASN A 274 -10.27 -12.40 3.39
C ASN A 274 -11.30 -11.90 2.36
N ILE A 275 -10.91 -10.99 1.46
CA ILE A 275 -11.76 -10.59 0.33
C ILE A 275 -11.98 -11.79 -0.61
N LEU A 276 -10.92 -12.51 -0.99
CA LEU A 276 -11.04 -13.68 -1.86
C LEU A 276 -11.85 -14.81 -1.20
N ARG A 277 -11.69 -15.00 0.12
CA ARG A 277 -12.51 -15.94 0.90
C ARG A 277 -13.98 -15.55 0.88
N ALA A 278 -14.30 -14.26 1.05
CA ALA A 278 -15.67 -13.76 0.96
C ALA A 278 -16.27 -14.03 -0.43
N CYS A 279 -15.53 -13.78 -1.51
CA CYS A 279 -15.95 -14.14 -2.87
C CYS A 279 -16.20 -15.64 -3.05
N ALA A 280 -15.48 -16.50 -2.32
CA ALA A 280 -15.66 -17.95 -2.32
C ALA A 280 -16.75 -18.46 -1.33
N GLY A 281 -17.47 -17.56 -0.64
CA GLY A 281 -18.48 -17.93 0.36
C GLY A 281 -17.90 -18.46 1.67
N LEU A 282 -16.62 -18.18 1.95
CA LEU A 282 -15.92 -18.58 3.17
C LEU A 282 -15.87 -17.42 4.17
N THR A 283 -15.92 -17.75 5.46
CA THR A 283 -15.73 -16.76 6.54
C THR A 283 -14.27 -16.28 6.60
N SER A 284 -14.06 -15.08 7.13
CA SER A 284 -12.73 -14.51 7.35
C SER A 284 -11.88 -15.35 8.30
N GLU A 285 -10.57 -15.39 8.07
CA GLU A 285 -9.62 -16.01 8.99
C GLU A 285 -9.45 -15.15 10.25
N ASN A 286 -9.68 -15.77 11.41
CA ASN A 286 -9.57 -15.13 12.72
C ASN A 286 -8.42 -15.66 13.58
N HIS A 287 -7.77 -16.75 13.13
CA HIS A 287 -6.65 -17.42 13.81
C HIS A 287 -6.90 -17.81 15.29
N MET A 288 -8.15 -17.86 15.75
CA MET A 288 -8.45 -18.15 17.15
C MET A 288 -8.21 -19.63 17.48
N LEU A 289 -8.51 -20.54 16.53
CA LEU A 289 -8.39 -21.99 16.67
C LEU A 289 -9.07 -22.51 17.95
N LEU A 290 -10.27 -22.01 18.26
CA LEU A 290 -10.97 -22.27 19.53
C LEU A 290 -11.35 -23.74 19.69
N GLU A 291 -11.54 -24.47 18.61
CA GLU A 291 -11.69 -25.93 18.56
C GLU A 291 -10.55 -26.66 19.26
N HIS A 292 -9.32 -26.12 19.24
CA HIS A 292 -8.16 -26.68 19.92
C HIS A 292 -7.89 -26.08 21.29
N LYS A 293 -8.38 -24.86 21.56
CA LYS A 293 -8.13 -24.14 22.82
C LYS A 293 -9.24 -24.30 23.86
N CYS A 294 -10.44 -24.65 23.42
CA CYS A 294 -11.59 -24.78 24.29
C CYS A 294 -12.16 -26.20 24.15
N PRO A 295 -11.74 -27.16 24.99
CA PRO A 295 -12.31 -28.50 24.98
C PRO A 295 -13.82 -28.47 25.24
N THR A 296 -14.56 -29.45 24.74
CA THR A 296 -16.00 -29.56 24.99
C THR A 296 -16.23 -29.84 26.47
N ILE A 297 -16.96 -28.95 27.14
CA ILE A 297 -17.36 -29.12 28.55
C ILE A 297 -18.81 -29.62 28.55
N GLY A 298 -19.04 -30.82 29.09
CA GLY A 298 -20.38 -31.44 29.17
C GLY A 298 -20.76 -32.29 27.95
N LYS A 299 -21.99 -32.85 27.97
CA LYS A 299 -22.46 -33.86 26.99
C LYS A 299 -23.22 -33.30 25.78
N SER A 300 -23.44 -31.98 25.65
CA SER A 300 -24.12 -31.46 24.45
C SER A 300 -23.84 -29.97 24.13
N SER A 301 -23.65 -29.73 22.83
CA SER A 301 -23.59 -28.46 22.07
C SER A 301 -22.21 -27.79 21.82
N PRO A 302 -21.99 -27.29 20.58
CA PRO A 302 -20.72 -26.72 20.09
C PRO A 302 -20.58 -25.19 20.30
N LYS A 303 -21.57 -24.51 20.86
CA LYS A 303 -21.50 -23.04 21.05
C LYS A 303 -20.72 -22.71 22.31
N LYS A 304 -19.66 -21.92 22.15
CA LYS A 304 -18.76 -21.50 23.23
C LYS A 304 -19.11 -20.07 23.64
N LEU A 305 -19.33 -19.86 24.93
CA LEU A 305 -19.57 -18.56 25.54
C LEU A 305 -18.35 -18.16 26.38
N PHE A 306 -17.89 -16.93 26.20
CA PHE A 306 -16.79 -16.36 26.97
C PHE A 306 -17.35 -15.40 28.03
N ARG A 307 -16.78 -15.44 29.24
CA ARG A 307 -17.07 -14.50 30.33
C ARG A 307 -15.76 -13.89 30.79
N LEU A 308 -15.74 -12.57 30.95
CA LEU A 308 -14.65 -11.81 31.57
C LEU A 308 -14.96 -11.58 33.06
#